data_AF-A0A535QP53-F1
#
_entry.id   AF-A0A535QP53-F1
#
_cell.length_a   1.000
_cell.length_b   1.000
_cell.length_c   1.000
_cell.angle_alpha   90.00
_cell.angle_beta   90.00
_cell.angle_gamma   90.00
#
_symmetry.space_group_name_H-M   'P 1'
#
loop_
_entity.id
_entity.type
_entity.pdbx_description
1 polymer ?
#
loop_
_entity_poly.entity_id
_entity_poly.type
_entity_poly.pdbx_seq_one_letter_code
_entity_poly.pdbx_strand_id
1 'polypeptide(L)'
;HFRAHERYHRENLAAYEANLAETEQRWGDSIRLMNIPAFGDYLTLMRGIGYEREYIAWLQWVIDILEERVKQQSPDTFNTNQGHSK
;
A
#
# COMPACT_ATOMS: atom_id res chain seq x y z
N HIS A 1 8.65 -1.84 -10.04
CA HIS A 1 8.67 -3.03 -9.16
C HIS A 1 7.59 -2.86 -8.10
N PHE A 2 6.75 -3.87 -7.83
CA PHE A 2 5.59 -3.75 -6.93
C PHE A 2 5.96 -3.27 -5.52
N ARG A 3 7.05 -3.78 -4.93
CA ARG A 3 7.51 -3.31 -3.60
C ARG A 3 7.99 -1.86 -3.57
N ALA A 4 8.49 -1.34 -4.69
CA ALA A 4 8.87 0.07 -4.77
C ALA A 4 7.63 0.97 -4.81
N HIS A 5 6.56 0.54 -5.51
CA HIS A 5 5.28 1.23 -5.47
C HIS A 5 4.66 1.16 -4.07
N GLU A 6 4.70 0.00 -3.43
CA GLU A 6 4.18 -0.19 -2.07
C GLU A 6 4.83 0.79 -1.08
N ARG A 7 6.16 0.97 -1.18
CA ARG A 7 6.88 1.97 -0.38
C ARG A 7 6.45 3.40 -0.71
N TYR A 8 6.37 3.76 -1.99
CA TYR A 8 5.93 5.09 -2.43
C TYR A 8 4.54 5.44 -1.88
N HIS A 9 3.58 4.52 -1.98
CA HIS A 9 2.23 4.75 -1.47
C HIS A 9 2.18 4.84 0.06
N ARG A 10 3.05 4.10 0.77
CA ARG A 10 3.20 4.27 2.23
C ARG A 10 3.76 5.63 2.62
N GLU A 11 4.73 6.13 1.88
CA GLU A 11 5.30 7.46 2.10
C GLU A 11 4.23 8.55 1.88
N ASN A 12 3.44 8.44 0.81
CA ASN A 12 2.30 9.33 0.56
C ASN A 12 1.24 9.24 1.68
N LEU A 13 0.89 8.03 2.11
CA LEU A 13 -0.09 7.82 3.18
C LEU A 13 0.37 8.53 4.47
N ALA A 14 1.64 8.34 4.86
CA ALA A 14 2.18 8.98 6.05
C ALA A 14 2.15 10.52 5.94
N ALA A 15 2.46 11.07 4.75
CA ALA A 15 2.38 12.50 4.51
C ALA A 15 0.94 13.04 4.59
N TYR A 16 -0.04 12.33 4.02
CA TYR A 16 -1.44 12.73 4.11
C TYR A 16 -2.00 12.62 5.53
N GLU A 17 -1.65 11.57 6.27
CA GLU A 17 -2.06 11.41 7.67
C GLU A 17 -1.47 12.51 8.56
N ALA A 18 -0.21 12.89 8.33
CA ALA A 18 0.40 14.03 9.03
C ALA A 18 -0.31 15.35 8.70
N ASN A 19 -0.58 15.62 7.41
CA ASN A 19 -1.32 16.81 6.99
C ASN A 19 -2.74 16.85 7.56
N LEU A 20 -3.41 15.70 7.64
CA LEU A 20 -4.74 15.59 8.24
C LEU A 20 -4.69 15.94 9.73
N ALA A 21 -3.72 15.37 10.47
CA ALA A 21 -3.56 15.67 11.89
C ALA A 21 -3.29 17.16 12.14
N GLU A 22 -2.43 17.80 11.35
CA GLU A 22 -2.18 19.25 11.45
C GLU A 22 -3.44 20.08 11.13
N THR A 23 -4.20 19.65 10.13
CA THR A 23 -5.46 20.32 9.73
C THR A 23 -6.50 20.20 10.83
N GLU A 24 -6.70 19.00 11.38
CA GLU A 24 -7.62 18.75 12.48
C GLU A 24 -7.18 19.47 13.77
N GLN A 25 -5.88 19.56 14.06
CA GLN A 25 -5.37 20.33 15.19
C GLN A 25 -5.64 21.84 15.03
N ARG A 26 -5.47 22.37 13.82
CA ARG A 26 -5.64 23.81 13.54
C ARG A 26 -7.10 24.24 13.57
N TRP A 27 -8.00 23.44 13.02
CA TRP A 27 -9.40 23.81 12.83
C TRP A 27 -10.36 23.14 13.82
N GLY A 28 -9.94 22.07 14.49
CA GLY A 28 -10.79 21.28 15.38
C GLY A 28 -12.11 20.88 14.70
N ASP A 29 -13.20 20.93 15.46
CA ASP A 29 -14.55 20.58 14.97
C ASP A 29 -15.03 21.48 13.82
N SER A 30 -14.47 22.69 13.68
CA SER A 30 -14.85 23.61 12.61
C SER A 30 -14.46 23.09 11.22
N ILE A 31 -13.53 22.12 11.13
CA ILE A 31 -13.11 21.53 9.85
C ILE A 31 -14.26 20.88 9.07
N ARG A 32 -15.35 20.51 9.76
CA ARG A 32 -16.55 19.92 9.15
C ARG A 32 -17.53 20.96 8.62
N LEU A 33 -17.27 22.25 8.84
CA LEU A 33 -18.11 23.33 8.32
C LEU A 33 -17.72 23.63 6.89
N MET A 34 -18.68 23.53 5.97
CA MET A 34 -18.47 23.75 4.53
C MET A 34 -17.99 25.17 4.19
N ASN A 35 -18.21 26.14 5.08
CA ASN A 35 -17.94 27.55 4.85
C ASN A 35 -16.53 28.01 5.25
N ILE A 36 -15.65 27.10 5.68
CA ILE A 36 -14.25 27.45 5.96
C ILE A 36 -13.36 27.14 4.74
N PRO A 37 -12.30 27.94 4.50
CA PRO A 37 -11.39 27.70 3.38
C PRO A 37 -10.76 26.30 3.36
N ALA A 38 -10.50 25.71 4.54
CA ALA A 38 -9.83 24.42 4.67
C ALA A 38 -10.72 23.19 4.42
N PHE A 39 -12.04 23.36 4.22
CA PHE A 39 -12.96 22.23 4.05
C PHE A 39 -12.64 21.40 2.80
N GLY A 40 -12.31 22.06 1.68
CA GLY A 40 -11.96 21.38 0.43
C GLY A 40 -10.66 20.57 0.54
N ASP A 41 -9.66 21.14 1.20
CA ASP A 41 -8.38 20.46 1.47
C ASP A 41 -8.59 19.23 2.36
N TYR A 42 -9.41 19.37 3.40
CA TYR A 42 -9.78 18.25 4.27
C TYR A 42 -10.48 17.12 3.51
N LEU A 43 -11.44 17.41 2.64
CA LEU A 43 -12.09 16.39 1.81
C LEU A 43 -11.09 15.68 0.89
N THR A 44 -10.15 16.44 0.34
CA THR A 44 -9.10 15.89 -0.54
C THR A 44 -8.17 14.97 0.23
N LEU A 45 -7.74 15.35 1.44
CA LEU A 45 -6.94 14.51 2.32
C LEU A 45 -7.67 13.22 2.69
N MET A 46 -8.95 13.30 3.09
CA MET A 46 -9.75 12.12 3.42
C MET A 46 -9.87 11.17 2.23
N ARG A 47 -10.10 11.69 1.02
CA ARG A 47 -10.16 10.86 -0.19
C ARG A 47 -8.80 10.24 -0.52
N GLY A 48 -7.72 11.02 -0.40
CA GLY A 48 -6.35 10.59 -0.66
C GLY A 48 -5.92 9.47 0.29
N ILE A 49 -6.17 9.61 1.59
CA ILE A 49 -5.87 8.58 2.60
C ILE A 49 -6.61 7.27 2.29
N GLY A 50 -7.91 7.36 1.97
CA GLY A 50 -8.69 6.18 1.56
C GLY A 50 -8.10 5.49 0.34
N TYR A 51 -7.74 6.26 -0.69
CA TYR A 51 -7.09 5.73 -1.90
C TYR A 51 -5.76 5.04 -1.58
N GLU A 52 -4.87 5.69 -0.82
CA GLU A 52 -3.55 5.12 -0.51
C GLU A 52 -3.67 3.82 0.28
N ARG A 53 -4.57 3.76 1.27
CA ARG A 53 -4.83 2.54 2.06
C ARG A 53 -5.33 1.38 1.20
N GLU A 54 -6.32 1.64 0.35
CA GLU A 54 -6.86 0.63 -0.57
C GLU A 54 -5.80 0.14 -1.56
N TYR A 55 -4.99 1.07 -2.09
CA TYR A 55 -3.96 0.74 -3.07
C TYR A 55 -2.81 -0.06 -2.47
N ILE A 56 -2.36 0.28 -1.25
CA ILE A 56 -1.36 -0.50 -0.51
C ILE A 56 -1.86 -1.93 -0.27
N ALA A 57 -3.11 -2.08 0.18
CA ALA A 57 -3.70 -3.40 0.41
C ALA A 57 -3.76 -4.23 -0.88
N TRP A 58 -4.14 -3.60 -1.99
CA TRP A 58 -4.12 -4.24 -3.30
C TRP A 58 -2.70 -4.67 -3.72
N LEU A 59 -1.71 -3.79 -3.55
CA LEU A 59 -0.31 -4.12 -3.88
C LEU A 59 0.21 -5.30 -3.05
N GLN A 60 -0.08 -5.33 -1.75
CA GLN A 60 0.30 -6.44 -0.88
C GLN A 60 -0.29 -7.76 -1.39
N TRP A 61 -1.58 -7.78 -1.70
CA TRP A 61 -2.24 -8.96 -2.26
C TRP A 61 -1.61 -9.42 -3.59
N VAL A 62 -1.28 -8.49 -4.49
CA VAL A 62 -0.59 -8.82 -5.76
C VAL A 62 0.79 -9.43 -5.49
N ILE A 63 1.56 -8.83 -4.57
CA ILE A 63 2.89 -9.33 -4.22
C ILE A 63 2.83 -10.74 -3.66
N ASP A 64 1.87 -11.01 -2.77
CA ASP A 64 1.70 -12.34 -2.17
C ASP A 64 1.42 -13.41 -3.23
N ILE A 65 0.57 -13.11 -4.24
CA ILE A 65 0.31 -14.02 -5.37
C ILE A 65 1.58 -14.31 -6.17
N LEU A 66 2.39 -13.28 -6.43
CA LEU A 66 3.60 -13.42 -7.22
C LEU A 66 4.66 -14.24 -6.48
N GLU A 67 4.85 -13.97 -5.18
CA GLU A 67 5.78 -14.72 -4.34
C GLU A 67 5.38 -16.18 -4.20
N GLU A 68 4.08 -16.47 -4.10
CA GLU A 68 3.58 -17.83 -4.05
C GLU A 68 3.82 -18.59 -5.38
N ARG A 69 3.61 -17.93 -6.52
CA ARG A 69 3.93 -18.53 -7.83
C ARG A 69 5.41 -18.85 -8.00
N VAL A 70 6.30 -17.98 -7.52
CA VAL A 70 7.76 -18.22 -7.57
C VAL A 70 8.15 -19.45 -6.75
N LYS A 71 7.54 -19.63 -5.57
CA LYS A 71 7.76 -20.82 -4.73
C LYS A 71 7.29 -22.09 -5.44
N GLN A 72 6.11 -22.07 -6.06
CA GLN A 72 5.55 -23.23 -6.77
C GLN A 72 6.33 -23.61 -8.03
N GLN A 73 6.99 -22.64 -8.67
CA GLN A 73 7.87 -22.87 -9.84
C GLN A 73 9.28 -23.34 -9.47
N SER A 74 9.58 -23.43 -8.17
CA SER A 74 10.83 -23.99 -7.65
C SER A 74 10.60 -25.39 -7.04
N PRO A 75 10.11 -26.41 -7.78
CA PRO A 75 10.27 -27.78 -7.34
C PRO A 75 11.73 -28.18 -7.60
N ASP A 76 12.40 -28.65 -6.56
CA ASP A 76 13.76 -29.16 -6.55
C ASP A 76 14.25 -29.72 -7.90
N THR A 77 15.15 -29.01 -8.55
CA THR A 77 16.09 -29.55 -9.54
C THR A 77 17.13 -30.44 -8.87
N PHE A 78 16.71 -31.44 -8.10
CA PHE A 78 17.59 -32.53 -7.64
C PHE A 78 16.79 -33.82 -7.44
N ASN A 79 16.41 -34.47 -8.54
CA ASN A 79 16.43 -35.93 -8.54
C ASN A 79 17.56 -36.39 -9.47
N THR A 80 18.67 -36.69 -8.84
CA THR A 80 19.91 -37.22 -9.39
C THR A 80 19.63 -38.52 -10.13
N ASN A 81 20.13 -38.60 -11.37
CA ASN A 81 20.44 -39.86 -12.03
C ASN A 81 21.27 -40.74 -11.09
N GLN A 82 20.64 -41.74 -10.49
CA GLN A 82 21.33 -42.84 -9.80
C GLN A 82 20.70 -44.16 -10.23
N GLY A 83 21.41 -44.82 -11.14
CA GLY A 83 21.41 -46.28 -11.30
C GLY A 83 20.41 -46.85 -12.30
N HIS A 84 20.91 -47.27 -13.46
CA HIS A 84 21.17 -48.70 -13.68
C HIS A 84 22.16 -48.87 -14.85
N SER A 85 23.41 -49.18 -14.48
CA SER A 85 24.31 -49.97 -15.30
C SER A 85 23.93 -51.43 -15.11
N LYS A 86 23.50 -52.10 -16.17
CA LYS A 86 23.92 -53.44 -16.62
C LYS A 86 23.10 -53.87 -17.82
#